data_AF-A0A9E3YEQ4-F1
#
_entry.id   AF-A0A9E3YEQ4-F1
#
_cell.length_a   1.000
_cell.length_b   1.000
_cell.length_c   1.000
_cell.angle_alpha   90.00
_cell.angle_beta   90.00
_cell.angle_gamma   90.00
#
_symmetry.space_group_name_H-M   'P 1'
#
loop_
_entity.id
_entity.type
_entity.pdbx_description
1 polymer ?
#
loop_
_entity_poly.entity_id
_entity_poly.type
_entity_poly.pdbx_seq_one_letter_code
_entity_poly.pdbx_strand_id
1 'polypeptide(L)'
;MTDGFPPDQALDTDRARLIGSIYEVVLRPEHFDSFMSDWGDYVDQAARRLGELHVTEGQASRHVDDPVIETHFRRALALFERMGRGAVVPLAPMAEDPLIRLDRTGSILHAGSEVAALFGADELSLETIRAALEPDSATRFTAFLTLLGRAPASGRFAVLSLAEASGGPRADLPGGGLLALVTARDPAGAGFVAELRPMAIGWTPALAGLLVESFRLTPRETELVRELARGGDLPAIAARTGRSLNTLRAQVKSVFAKTRTAGQSELMRLIAVLMLHGPDAGAGPNPEADAGAGADARAEINVDVGDGRSMPVTLLGPEDGLPVVFVHGMLEGHGALQGITPHLMREGLRLIAPERANFGRSYRDPRVREAPDVFARDLAAVLARLGVRRAITLGHMAGAVYAHTAAARLETTIAGMVGVAGCVPIKSIEQFATMTPRQRAMALTARFAPALLPAVLRAGIAQIDSRNAERFMTPLYAEGSQDRAVADRLGLVGRITDGYRYTVAQGQQAFRVDAWHVTRDWTALMATAEYPMRLIHGTLDPVVSFQSVQQFAQSWPRARLIEIEGEGQLLLYSQPHRVVAEVAAFARSCLLP
;
A
#
# COMPACT_ATOMS: atom_id res chain seq x y z
N MET A 1 4.74 21.49 -57.81
CA MET A 1 5.32 20.17 -58.12
C MET A 1 6.73 20.18 -57.55
N THR A 2 7.06 19.56 -56.44
CA THR A 2 6.41 18.47 -55.69
C THR A 2 6.48 18.75 -54.20
N ASP A 3 5.33 18.52 -53.55
CA ASP A 3 5.12 18.48 -52.11
C ASP A 3 5.93 17.38 -51.42
N GLY A 4 6.10 17.57 -50.10
CA GLY A 4 5.71 16.55 -49.14
C GLY A 4 6.83 15.67 -48.60
N PHE A 5 7.27 15.98 -47.37
CA PHE A 5 6.98 15.16 -46.18
C PHE A 5 7.27 16.02 -44.93
N PRO A 6 6.24 16.48 -44.18
CA PRO A 6 6.38 17.44 -43.07
C PRO A 6 6.59 16.74 -41.70
N PRO A 7 7.03 17.47 -40.65
CA PRO A 7 7.26 16.98 -39.27
C PRO A 7 6.05 16.36 -38.53
N ASP A 8 4.88 16.24 -39.16
CA ASP A 8 3.66 15.65 -38.63
C ASP A 8 3.61 14.11 -38.70
N GLN A 9 4.38 13.46 -39.58
CA GLN A 9 4.27 12.00 -39.76
C GLN A 9 4.95 11.15 -38.70
N ALA A 10 6.01 11.67 -38.08
CA ALA A 10 6.66 10.99 -36.95
C ALA A 10 5.69 10.91 -35.76
N LEU A 11 4.96 12.00 -35.48
CA LEU A 11 3.91 12.03 -34.47
C LEU A 11 2.74 11.10 -34.81
N ASP A 12 2.34 10.99 -36.07
CA ASP A 12 1.22 10.13 -36.46
C ASP A 12 1.59 8.63 -36.33
N THR A 13 2.86 8.29 -36.59
CA THR A 13 3.40 6.93 -36.39
C THR A 13 3.51 6.59 -34.90
N ASP A 14 4.03 7.51 -34.08
CA ASP A 14 4.13 7.35 -32.63
C ASP A 14 2.73 7.35 -31.97
N ARG A 15 1.80 8.18 -32.47
CA ARG A 15 0.39 8.20 -32.07
C ARG A 15 -0.28 6.86 -32.38
N ALA A 16 -0.07 6.29 -33.58
CA ALA A 16 -0.61 4.99 -33.94
C ALA A 16 -0.05 3.86 -33.07
N ARG A 17 1.25 3.87 -32.78
CA ARG A 17 1.91 2.91 -31.87
C ARG A 17 1.35 3.03 -30.46
N LEU A 18 1.24 4.25 -29.94
CA LEU A 18 0.70 4.52 -28.61
C LEU A 18 -0.78 4.11 -28.50
N ILE A 19 -1.61 4.39 -29.51
CA ILE A 19 -3.01 3.93 -29.55
C ILE A 19 -3.09 2.41 -29.45
N GLY A 20 -2.24 1.68 -30.17
CA GLY A 20 -2.15 0.22 -30.05
C GLY A 20 -1.81 -0.21 -28.62
N SER A 21 -0.76 0.38 -28.06
CA SER A 21 -0.25 0.10 -26.71
C SER A 21 -1.30 0.37 -25.61
N ILE A 22 -2.12 1.42 -25.76
CA ILE A 22 -3.23 1.74 -24.85
C ILE A 22 -4.24 0.59 -24.75
N TYR A 23 -4.68 0.01 -25.88
CA TYR A 23 -5.64 -1.10 -25.87
C TYR A 23 -4.98 -2.42 -25.47
N GLU A 24 -3.70 -2.62 -25.79
CA GLU A 24 -2.96 -3.82 -25.43
C GLU A 24 -2.84 -3.96 -23.91
N VAL A 25 -2.51 -2.89 -23.18
CA VAL A 25 -2.48 -2.90 -21.70
C VAL A 25 -3.84 -3.17 -21.08
N VAL A 26 -4.92 -2.67 -21.67
CA VAL A 26 -6.29 -2.92 -21.19
C VAL A 26 -6.65 -4.41 -21.31
N LEU A 27 -6.15 -5.08 -22.35
CA LEU A 27 -6.41 -6.50 -22.58
C LEU A 27 -5.41 -7.42 -21.87
N ARG A 28 -4.17 -6.95 -21.66
CA ARG A 28 -3.04 -7.70 -21.12
C ARG A 28 -2.18 -6.81 -20.20
N PRO A 29 -2.47 -6.78 -18.89
CA PRO A 29 -1.74 -5.95 -17.92
C PRO A 29 -0.22 -6.18 -17.90
N GLU A 30 0.25 -7.35 -18.34
CA GLU A 30 1.67 -7.69 -18.46
C GLU A 30 2.45 -6.82 -19.46
N HIS A 31 1.78 -6.10 -20.37
CA HIS A 31 2.41 -5.17 -21.32
C HIS A 31 2.57 -3.73 -20.78
N PHE A 32 2.24 -3.49 -19.50
CA PHE A 32 2.30 -2.16 -18.90
C PHE A 32 3.68 -1.49 -19.03
N ASP A 33 4.76 -2.26 -18.93
CA ASP A 33 6.12 -1.74 -19.02
C ASP A 33 6.43 -1.20 -20.42
N SER A 34 6.01 -1.93 -21.46
CA SER A 34 6.14 -1.50 -22.87
C SER A 34 5.34 -0.23 -23.12
N PHE A 35 4.10 -0.18 -22.63
CA PHE A 35 3.27 1.01 -22.70
C PHE A 35 3.89 2.22 -22.02
N MET A 36 4.48 2.05 -20.83
CA MET A 36 5.15 3.15 -20.13
C MET A 36 6.38 3.66 -20.91
N SER A 37 7.04 2.81 -21.69
CA SER A 37 8.12 3.22 -22.61
C SER A 37 7.57 4.04 -23.78
N ASP A 38 6.59 3.50 -24.52
CA ASP A 38 5.98 4.18 -25.67
C ASP A 38 5.36 5.52 -25.26
N TRP A 39 4.69 5.54 -24.12
CA TRP A 39 4.10 6.74 -23.53
C TRP A 39 5.17 7.73 -23.07
N GLY A 40 6.25 7.24 -22.46
CA GLY A 40 7.40 8.07 -22.06
C GLY A 40 8.00 8.81 -23.25
N ASP A 41 8.26 8.11 -24.36
CA ASP A 41 8.80 8.70 -25.58
C ASP A 41 7.86 9.75 -26.18
N TYR A 42 6.56 9.46 -26.23
CA TYR A 42 5.55 10.40 -26.72
C TYR A 42 5.49 11.68 -25.88
N VAL A 43 5.43 11.57 -24.55
CA VAL A 43 5.33 12.74 -23.68
C VAL A 43 6.65 13.51 -23.61
N ASP A 44 7.81 12.84 -23.64
CA ASP A 44 9.12 13.49 -23.74
C ASP A 44 9.22 14.34 -25.03
N GLN A 45 8.80 13.81 -26.18
CA GLN A 45 8.77 14.56 -27.43
C GLN A 45 7.79 15.73 -27.38
N ALA A 46 6.59 15.52 -26.83
CA ALA A 46 5.59 16.57 -26.69
C ALA A 46 6.07 17.70 -25.74
N ALA A 47 6.75 17.34 -24.65
CA ALA A 47 7.32 18.29 -23.70
C ALA A 47 8.46 19.11 -24.30
N ARG A 48 9.34 18.51 -25.12
CA ARG A 48 10.43 19.23 -25.82
C ARG A 48 9.88 20.30 -26.77
N ARG A 49 8.83 19.99 -27.54
CA ARG A 49 8.17 20.95 -28.42
C ARG A 49 7.51 22.10 -27.66
N LEU A 50 6.93 21.82 -26.49
CA LEU A 50 6.40 22.84 -25.59
C LEU A 50 7.49 23.73 -24.97
N GLY A 51 8.70 23.18 -24.77
CA GLY A 51 9.87 23.86 -24.21
C GLY A 51 10.63 24.79 -25.18
N GLU A 52 10.51 24.59 -26.50
CA GLU A 52 11.04 25.52 -27.51
C GLU A 52 10.31 26.88 -27.51
N LEU A 53 9.08 26.93 -26.97
CA LEU A 53 8.34 28.16 -26.69
C LEU A 53 8.52 28.52 -25.21
N HIS A 54 9.19 29.63 -24.91
CA HIS A 54 9.52 30.08 -23.56
C HIS A 54 8.36 29.87 -22.55
N VAL A 55 8.66 29.24 -21.42
CA VAL A 55 7.71 28.99 -20.32
C VAL A 55 7.64 30.25 -19.46
N THR A 56 6.88 31.24 -19.93
CA THR A 56 6.33 32.30 -19.06
C THR A 56 4.92 31.89 -18.65
N GLU A 57 4.70 31.69 -17.36
CA GLU A 57 3.38 31.38 -16.79
C GLU A 57 2.43 32.57 -16.91
N GLY A 58 1.80 32.68 -18.09
CA GLY A 58 0.64 33.52 -18.34
C GLY A 58 -0.59 32.65 -18.55
N GLN A 59 -1.33 32.35 -17.47
CA GLN A 59 -2.74 31.91 -17.37
C GLN A 59 -3.31 30.78 -18.26
N ALA A 60 -2.54 30.14 -19.14
CA ALA A 60 -2.94 28.91 -19.79
C ALA A 60 -1.94 27.81 -19.45
N SER A 61 -2.32 26.90 -18.56
CA SER A 61 -1.62 25.62 -18.42
C SER A 61 -1.49 25.00 -19.81
N ARG A 62 -0.29 25.02 -20.41
CA ARG A 62 -0.03 24.39 -21.70
C ARG A 62 -0.11 22.87 -21.47
N HIS A 63 -1.25 22.28 -21.79
CA HIS A 63 -1.45 20.84 -21.78
C HIS A 63 -1.05 20.27 -23.14
N VAL A 64 -0.64 18.99 -23.16
CA VAL A 64 -0.55 18.24 -24.41
C VAL A 64 -1.98 17.82 -24.74
N ASP A 65 -2.74 18.73 -25.34
CA ASP A 65 -4.09 18.44 -25.81
C ASP A 65 -3.97 17.67 -27.13
N ASP A 66 -3.98 16.34 -27.05
CA ASP A 66 -4.19 15.46 -28.20
C ASP A 66 -5.58 14.80 -28.09
N PRO A 67 -6.61 15.39 -28.71
CA PRO A 67 -7.99 14.90 -28.62
C PRO A 67 -8.16 13.46 -29.11
N VAL A 68 -7.28 13.00 -30.01
CA VAL A 68 -7.30 11.64 -30.55
C VAL A 68 -6.81 10.66 -29.48
N ILE A 69 -5.63 10.91 -28.91
CA ILE A 69 -5.09 10.10 -27.80
C ILE A 69 -6.02 10.12 -26.59
N GLU A 70 -6.53 11.29 -26.19
CA GLU A 70 -7.49 11.40 -25.08
C GLU A 70 -8.77 10.58 -25.32
N THR A 71 -9.29 10.59 -26.55
CA THR A 71 -10.47 9.82 -26.91
C THR A 71 -10.19 8.32 -26.81
N HIS A 72 -9.02 7.86 -27.27
CA HIS A 72 -8.63 6.46 -27.18
C HIS A 72 -8.41 6.01 -25.73
N PHE A 73 -7.78 6.83 -24.89
CA PHE A 73 -7.68 6.56 -23.46
C PHE A 73 -9.04 6.52 -22.77
N ARG A 74 -9.94 7.46 -23.05
CA ARG A 74 -11.30 7.48 -22.46
C ARG A 74 -12.08 6.23 -22.85
N ARG A 75 -11.95 5.78 -24.10
CA ARG A 75 -12.55 4.53 -24.60
C ARG A 75 -11.94 3.31 -23.93
N ALA A 76 -10.60 3.25 -23.82
CA ALA A 76 -9.89 2.16 -23.18
C ALA A 76 -10.21 2.06 -21.67
N LEU A 77 -10.30 3.20 -20.98
CA LEU A 77 -10.79 3.30 -19.59
C LEU A 77 -12.20 2.76 -19.44
N ALA A 78 -13.12 3.15 -20.33
CA ALA A 78 -14.50 2.66 -20.29
C ALA A 78 -14.57 1.15 -20.56
N LEU A 79 -13.71 0.61 -21.43
CA LEU A 79 -13.56 -0.84 -21.61
C LEU A 79 -13.03 -1.51 -20.34
N PHE A 80 -12.01 -0.93 -19.71
CA PHE A 80 -11.43 -1.40 -18.45
C PHE A 80 -12.47 -1.40 -17.30
N GLU A 81 -13.34 -0.38 -17.23
CA GLU A 81 -14.42 -0.29 -16.24
C GLU A 81 -15.52 -1.34 -16.49
N ARG A 82 -15.83 -1.60 -17.76
CA ARG A 82 -16.82 -2.63 -18.15
C ARG A 82 -16.32 -4.05 -17.98
N MET A 83 -15.01 -4.27 -18.15
CA MET A 83 -14.36 -5.55 -17.86
C MET A 83 -14.35 -5.85 -16.36
N GLY A 84 -14.51 -4.82 -15.52
CA GLY A 84 -14.57 -4.94 -14.08
C GLY A 84 -13.22 -5.31 -13.47
N ARG A 85 -13.02 -4.93 -12.20
CA ARG A 85 -12.04 -5.64 -11.39
C ARG A 85 -12.54 -7.08 -11.30
N GLY A 86 -11.79 -8.05 -11.83
CA GLY A 86 -11.82 -9.36 -11.20
C GLY A 86 -11.53 -9.09 -9.74
N ALA A 87 -12.51 -9.33 -8.86
CA ALA A 87 -12.35 -9.01 -7.45
C ALA A 87 -11.17 -9.84 -6.94
N VAL A 88 -9.98 -9.23 -6.87
CA VAL A 88 -8.90 -9.74 -6.06
C VAL A 88 -9.37 -9.48 -4.64
N VAL A 89 -10.12 -10.46 -4.15
CA VAL A 89 -10.35 -10.64 -2.73
C VAL A 89 -8.96 -10.68 -2.10
N PRO A 90 -8.58 -9.71 -1.26
CA PRO A 90 -7.39 -9.86 -0.45
C PRO A 90 -7.69 -11.06 0.44
N LEU A 91 -7.03 -12.20 0.19
CA LEU A 91 -6.93 -13.22 1.24
C LEU A 91 -6.33 -12.46 2.42
N ALA A 92 -7.09 -12.37 3.52
CA ALA A 92 -6.61 -11.84 4.79
C ALA A 92 -5.21 -12.42 5.08
N PRO A 93 -4.33 -11.70 5.79
CA PRO A 93 -3.11 -12.32 6.28
C PRO A 93 -3.51 -13.56 7.09
N MET A 94 -3.33 -14.74 6.50
CA MET A 94 -3.61 -15.99 7.18
C MET A 94 -2.62 -16.10 8.34
N ALA A 95 -3.15 -16.33 9.54
CA ALA A 95 -2.40 -16.39 10.78
C ALA A 95 -1.20 -17.37 10.73
N GLU A 96 -0.29 -17.05 11.64
CA GLU A 96 0.87 -17.76 12.23
C GLU A 96 1.09 -19.21 11.80
N ASP A 97 2.29 -19.45 11.26
CA ASP A 97 2.92 -20.71 10.87
C ASP A 97 2.10 -21.74 10.05
N PRO A 98 2.71 -22.34 9.00
CA PRO A 98 2.03 -23.37 8.23
C PRO A 98 1.80 -24.62 9.06
N LEU A 99 0.73 -25.37 8.76
CA LEU A 99 0.46 -26.66 9.40
C LEU A 99 1.66 -27.60 9.24
N ILE A 100 2.23 -27.67 8.02
CA ILE A 100 3.46 -28.40 7.74
C ILE A 100 4.32 -27.58 6.79
N ARG A 101 5.63 -27.50 7.03
CA ARG A 101 6.63 -26.96 6.10
C ARG A 101 7.56 -28.07 5.65
N LEU A 102 7.78 -28.17 4.34
CA LEU A 102 8.63 -29.16 3.70
C LEU A 102 9.73 -28.45 2.91
N ASP A 103 10.94 -28.97 2.96
CA ASP A 103 12.03 -28.52 2.09
C ASP A 103 11.84 -29.00 0.63
N ARG A 104 12.81 -28.70 -0.24
CA ARG A 104 12.78 -29.08 -1.66
C ARG A 104 12.90 -30.59 -1.92
N THR A 105 13.39 -31.33 -0.95
CA THR A 105 13.53 -32.80 -0.98
C THR A 105 12.31 -33.50 -0.38
N GLY A 106 11.41 -32.73 0.25
CA GLY A 106 10.24 -33.21 0.96
C GLY A 106 10.50 -33.53 2.44
N SER A 107 11.62 -33.12 3.01
CA SER A 107 11.90 -33.25 4.44
C SER A 107 11.07 -32.26 5.24
N ILE A 108 10.49 -32.71 6.35
CA ILE A 108 9.65 -31.85 7.20
C ILE A 108 10.55 -30.92 8.02
N LEU A 109 10.43 -29.62 7.76
CA LEU A 109 11.13 -28.55 8.47
C LEU A 109 10.32 -28.02 9.66
N HIS A 110 9.00 -28.11 9.58
CA HIS A 110 8.08 -27.67 10.63
C HIS A 110 6.80 -28.51 10.57
N ALA A 111 6.25 -28.83 11.73
CA ALA A 111 4.92 -29.43 11.89
C ALA A 111 4.25 -28.75 13.09
N GLY A 112 3.09 -28.14 12.87
CA GLY A 112 2.30 -27.51 13.92
C GLY A 112 1.73 -28.54 14.90
N SER A 113 1.36 -28.11 16.11
CA SER A 113 0.82 -28.99 17.16
C SER A 113 -0.48 -29.69 16.77
N GLU A 114 -1.21 -29.15 15.79
CA GLU A 114 -2.47 -29.70 15.29
C GLU A 114 -2.28 -30.90 14.33
N VAL A 115 -1.06 -31.11 13.84
CA VAL A 115 -0.74 -32.13 12.82
C VAL A 115 -1.05 -33.55 13.27
N ALA A 116 -0.73 -33.91 14.52
CA ALA A 116 -0.94 -35.28 15.02
C ALA A 116 -2.43 -35.66 15.02
N ALA A 117 -3.31 -34.70 15.36
CA ALA A 117 -4.76 -34.88 15.32
C ALA A 117 -5.29 -34.92 13.87
N LEU A 118 -4.72 -34.11 12.98
CA LEU A 118 -5.14 -33.97 11.57
C LEU A 118 -4.76 -35.18 10.70
N PHE A 119 -3.58 -35.74 10.93
CA PHE A 119 -3.01 -36.83 10.13
C PHE A 119 -3.06 -38.19 10.84
N GLY A 120 -3.54 -38.23 12.10
CA GLY A 120 -3.77 -39.47 12.85
C GLY A 120 -2.51 -40.26 13.19
N ALA A 121 -1.36 -39.58 13.32
CA ALA A 121 -0.07 -40.21 13.55
C ALA A 121 0.82 -39.36 14.47
N ASP A 122 1.50 -40.01 15.40
CA ASP A 122 2.46 -39.37 16.33
C ASP A 122 3.77 -38.98 15.62
N GLU A 123 4.16 -39.72 14.58
CA GLU A 123 5.30 -39.41 13.72
C GLU A 123 4.84 -39.04 12.30
N LEU A 124 5.18 -37.82 11.87
CA LEU A 124 4.83 -37.32 10.55
C LEU A 124 5.90 -37.70 9.52
N SER A 125 5.46 -38.29 8.41
CA SER A 125 6.30 -38.56 7.24
C SER A 125 5.56 -38.16 5.96
N LEU A 126 6.28 -38.06 4.84
CA LEU A 126 5.65 -37.86 3.52
C LEU A 126 4.66 -38.97 3.18
N GLU A 127 4.91 -40.20 3.61
CA GLU A 127 4.03 -41.34 3.40
C GLU A 127 2.74 -41.17 4.21
N THR A 128 2.86 -40.77 5.48
CA THR A 128 1.72 -40.46 6.35
C THR A 128 0.87 -39.32 5.79
N ILE A 129 1.50 -38.25 5.32
CA ILE A 129 0.80 -37.11 4.69
C ILE A 129 0.06 -37.59 3.42
N ARG A 130 0.69 -38.40 2.58
CA ARG A 130 0.07 -38.94 1.36
C ARG A 130 -1.09 -39.89 1.67
N ALA A 131 -0.95 -40.74 2.68
CA ALA A 131 -1.98 -41.69 3.08
C ALA A 131 -3.21 -40.99 3.66
N ALA A 132 -3.02 -39.84 4.30
CA ALA A 132 -4.11 -39.02 4.83
C ALA A 132 -4.83 -38.19 3.76
N LEU A 133 -4.35 -38.15 2.51
CA LEU A 133 -4.96 -37.40 1.40
C LEU A 133 -5.82 -38.31 0.52
N GLU A 134 -6.87 -37.74 -0.08
CA GLU A 134 -7.60 -38.42 -1.15
C GLU A 134 -6.64 -38.81 -2.31
N PRO A 135 -6.91 -39.90 -3.06
CA PRO A 135 -6.00 -40.40 -4.10
C PRO A 135 -5.55 -39.34 -5.13
N ASP A 136 -6.47 -38.49 -5.58
CA ASP A 136 -6.18 -37.39 -6.51
C ASP A 136 -5.33 -36.30 -5.85
N SER A 137 -5.60 -36.01 -4.57
CA SER A 137 -4.85 -35.03 -3.78
C SER A 137 -3.44 -35.54 -3.46
N ALA A 138 -3.26 -36.82 -3.15
CA ALA A 138 -1.95 -37.45 -2.97
C ALA A 138 -1.12 -37.41 -4.26
N THR A 139 -1.76 -37.59 -5.43
CA THR A 139 -1.13 -37.46 -6.74
C THR A 139 -0.69 -36.01 -6.99
N ARG A 140 -1.58 -35.03 -6.77
CA ARG A 140 -1.25 -33.59 -6.88
C ARG A 140 -0.12 -33.18 -5.93
N PHE A 141 -0.15 -33.63 -4.69
CA PHE A 141 0.89 -33.39 -3.69
C PHE A 141 2.25 -33.90 -4.17
N THR A 142 2.31 -35.14 -4.66
CA THR A 142 3.55 -35.74 -5.19
C THR A 142 4.08 -35.00 -6.41
N ALA A 143 3.21 -34.65 -7.36
CA ALA A 143 3.59 -33.87 -8.54
C ALA A 143 4.12 -32.48 -8.16
N PHE A 144 3.50 -31.84 -7.17
CA PHE A 144 3.90 -30.53 -6.67
C PHE A 144 5.31 -30.55 -6.07
N LEU A 145 5.62 -31.52 -5.21
CA LEU A 145 6.95 -31.68 -4.62
C LEU A 145 8.01 -32.02 -5.69
N THR A 146 7.67 -32.88 -6.65
CA THR A 146 8.56 -33.21 -7.78
C THR A 146 8.91 -31.97 -8.60
N LEU A 147 7.92 -31.11 -8.86
CA LEU A 147 8.13 -29.85 -9.57
C LEU A 147 8.92 -28.84 -8.72
N LEU A 148 8.70 -28.80 -7.41
CA LEU A 148 9.44 -27.92 -6.50
C LEU A 148 10.94 -28.26 -6.50
N GLY A 149 11.29 -29.55 -6.51
CA GLY A 149 12.68 -30.01 -6.59
C GLY A 149 13.37 -29.69 -7.92
N ARG A 150 12.62 -29.63 -9.03
CA ARG A 150 13.17 -29.39 -10.39
C ARG A 150 13.28 -27.90 -10.76
N ALA A 151 12.28 -27.09 -10.40
CA ALA A 151 12.20 -25.68 -10.78
C ALA A 151 11.52 -24.88 -9.66
N PRO A 152 12.28 -24.34 -8.71
CA PRO A 152 11.71 -23.73 -7.52
C PRO A 152 11.27 -22.29 -7.82
N ALA A 153 9.97 -22.01 -7.68
CA ALA A 153 9.35 -20.71 -7.98
C ALA A 153 8.27 -20.36 -6.93
N SER A 154 8.11 -19.07 -6.63
CA SER A 154 7.03 -18.54 -5.77
C SER A 154 5.67 -18.64 -6.46
N GLY A 155 4.60 -18.79 -5.67
CA GLY A 155 3.22 -18.64 -6.15
C GLY A 155 2.61 -19.89 -6.77
N ARG A 156 3.22 -21.07 -6.60
CA ARG A 156 2.54 -22.34 -6.90
C ARG A 156 1.50 -22.61 -5.81
N PHE A 157 0.36 -23.12 -6.24
CA PHE A 157 -0.78 -23.39 -5.39
C PHE A 157 -1.47 -24.69 -5.84
N ALA A 158 -1.81 -25.55 -4.88
CA ALA A 158 -2.67 -26.69 -5.11
C ALA A 158 -3.66 -26.83 -3.95
N VAL A 159 -4.89 -27.25 -4.27
CA VAL A 159 -5.87 -27.64 -3.26
C VAL A 159 -5.81 -29.15 -3.07
N LEU A 160 -5.68 -29.56 -1.81
CA LEU A 160 -5.68 -30.94 -1.38
C LEU A 160 -6.89 -31.20 -0.48
N SER A 161 -7.39 -32.42 -0.51
CA SER A 161 -8.48 -32.91 0.34
C SER A 161 -7.96 -34.08 1.18
N LEU A 162 -8.23 -34.07 2.48
CA LEU A 162 -7.96 -35.19 3.37
C LEU A 162 -8.92 -36.35 3.09
N ALA A 163 -8.41 -37.58 3.11
CA ALA A 163 -9.21 -38.80 2.98
C ALA A 163 -10.09 -38.99 4.24
N GLU A 164 -11.26 -39.59 4.06
CA GLU A 164 -12.14 -39.89 5.19
C GLU A 164 -11.47 -40.92 6.11
N ALA A 165 -11.03 -40.47 7.29
CA ALA A 165 -10.67 -41.38 8.37
C ALA A 165 -11.88 -42.29 8.59
N SER A 166 -11.67 -43.60 8.42
CA SER A 166 -12.73 -44.59 8.47
C SER A 166 -13.36 -44.63 9.87
N GLY A 167 -14.35 -43.78 10.14
CA GLY A 167 -15.14 -43.80 11.37
C GLY A 167 -15.40 -42.48 12.12
N GLY A 168 -15.09 -41.29 11.60
CA GLY A 168 -15.41 -40.02 12.28
C GLY A 168 -16.07 -38.98 11.37
N PRO A 169 -17.09 -38.21 11.83
CA PRO A 169 -17.73 -37.19 11.01
C PRO A 169 -16.74 -36.06 10.66
N ARG A 170 -16.82 -35.53 9.44
CA ARG A 170 -16.07 -34.36 8.88
C ARG A 170 -16.08 -33.08 9.75
N ALA A 171 -16.69 -33.09 10.93
CA ALA A 171 -17.08 -31.94 11.73
C ALA A 171 -15.93 -31.28 12.51
N ASP A 172 -14.80 -31.95 12.71
CA ASP A 172 -13.71 -31.45 13.58
C ASP A 172 -12.56 -30.78 12.82
N LEU A 173 -12.61 -30.75 11.48
CA LEU A 173 -11.55 -30.19 10.65
C LEU A 173 -11.85 -28.74 10.21
N PRO A 174 -10.97 -27.76 10.51
CA PRO A 174 -11.11 -26.40 10.01
C PRO A 174 -11.16 -26.39 8.47
N GLY A 175 -12.29 -25.99 7.86
CA GLY A 175 -12.42 -25.89 6.40
C GLY A 175 -12.92 -27.13 5.66
N GLY A 176 -13.49 -28.11 6.36
CA GLY A 176 -14.10 -29.29 5.73
C GLY A 176 -13.08 -30.27 5.13
N GLY A 177 -11.86 -30.30 5.66
CA GLY A 177 -10.79 -31.21 5.22
C GLY A 177 -9.96 -30.72 4.03
N LEU A 178 -10.16 -29.48 3.58
CA LEU A 178 -9.38 -28.87 2.50
C LEU A 178 -8.09 -28.23 3.03
N LEU A 179 -6.99 -28.49 2.33
CA LEU A 179 -5.66 -27.94 2.60
C LEU A 179 -5.15 -27.20 1.36
N ALA A 180 -4.51 -26.06 1.56
CA ALA A 180 -3.76 -25.34 0.55
C ALA A 180 -2.29 -25.75 0.63
N LEU A 181 -1.74 -26.22 -0.49
CA LEU A 181 -0.32 -26.47 -0.67
C LEU A 181 0.28 -25.32 -1.48
N VAL A 182 1.19 -24.57 -0.88
CA VAL A 182 1.78 -23.37 -1.49
C VAL A 182 3.29 -23.39 -1.47
N THR A 183 3.92 -22.72 -2.44
CA THR A 183 5.36 -22.42 -2.33
C THR A 183 5.59 -21.12 -1.59
N ALA A 184 6.39 -21.18 -0.53
CA ALA A 184 6.83 -20.04 0.27
C ALA A 184 8.36 -19.93 0.25
N ARG A 185 8.90 -18.77 0.62
CA ARG A 185 10.34 -18.58 0.78
C ARG A 185 10.78 -19.20 2.10
N ASP A 186 11.89 -19.92 2.09
CA ASP A 186 12.46 -20.50 3.31
C ASP A 186 12.83 -19.38 4.32
N PRO A 187 12.25 -19.36 5.53
CA PRO A 187 12.58 -18.38 6.57
C PRO A 187 14.06 -18.43 7.01
N ALA A 188 14.72 -19.60 6.91
CA ALA A 188 16.12 -19.80 7.30
C ALA A 188 17.12 -19.43 6.18
N GLY A 189 16.62 -19.09 4.98
CA GLY A 189 17.39 -18.33 4.00
C GLY A 189 18.32 -19.12 3.10
N ALA A 190 17.80 -20.06 2.29
CA ALA A 190 18.37 -20.37 0.97
C ALA A 190 17.40 -21.19 0.07
N GLY A 191 16.15 -20.77 -0.13
CA GLY A 191 15.32 -21.42 -1.14
C GLY A 191 13.81 -21.21 -1.04
N PHE A 192 13.10 -22.15 -1.67
CA PHE A 192 11.64 -22.25 -1.64
C PHE A 192 11.27 -23.53 -0.90
N VAL A 193 10.29 -23.42 -0.01
CA VAL A 193 9.70 -24.52 0.76
C VAL A 193 8.27 -24.74 0.28
N ALA A 194 7.73 -25.94 0.51
CA ALA A 194 6.31 -26.20 0.38
C ALA A 194 5.65 -26.04 1.76
N GLU A 195 4.52 -25.34 1.81
CA GLU A 195 3.73 -25.15 3.02
C GLU A 195 2.32 -25.71 2.82
N LEU A 196 1.89 -26.58 3.74
CA LEU A 196 0.49 -27.00 3.85
C LEU A 196 -0.20 -26.11 4.86
N ARG A 197 -1.38 -25.61 4.50
CA ARG A 197 -2.18 -24.69 5.33
C ARG A 197 -3.64 -25.13 5.30
N PRO A 198 -4.37 -25.12 6.43
CA PRO A 198 -5.79 -25.43 6.43
C PRO A 198 -6.58 -24.35 5.68
N MET A 199 -7.52 -24.76 4.82
CA MET A 199 -8.42 -23.84 4.11
C MET A 199 -9.67 -23.59 4.94
N ALA A 200 -9.49 -23.06 6.14
CA ALA A 200 -10.58 -22.70 7.03
C ALA A 200 -11.03 -21.26 6.81
N ILE A 201 -12.35 -21.05 6.84
CA ILE A 201 -12.93 -19.74 7.03
C ILE A 201 -12.72 -19.35 8.50
N GLY A 202 -11.76 -18.47 8.78
CA GLY A 202 -11.30 -18.13 10.14
C GLY A 202 -12.34 -17.36 10.95
N TRP A 203 -13.15 -18.07 11.74
CA TRP A 203 -14.16 -17.44 12.60
C TRP A 203 -13.51 -16.70 13.77
N THR A 204 -13.74 -15.39 13.87
CA THR A 204 -13.18 -14.56 14.96
C THR A 204 -14.27 -14.08 15.94
N PRO A 205 -13.88 -13.69 17.18
CA PRO A 205 -14.78 -13.01 18.10
C PRO A 205 -15.32 -11.68 17.55
N ALA A 206 -14.53 -10.92 16.79
CA ALA A 206 -14.99 -9.63 16.25
C ALA A 206 -16.03 -9.82 15.13
N LEU A 207 -15.89 -10.85 14.29
CA LEU A 207 -16.94 -11.23 13.34
C LEU A 207 -18.24 -11.60 14.07
N ALA A 208 -18.15 -12.38 15.15
CA ALA A 208 -19.32 -12.73 15.94
C ALA A 208 -20.00 -11.47 16.52
N GLY A 209 -19.22 -10.52 17.04
CA GLY A 209 -19.71 -9.22 17.50
C GLY A 209 -20.41 -8.45 16.38
N LEU A 210 -19.80 -8.34 15.21
CA LEU A 210 -20.37 -7.63 14.06
C LEU A 210 -21.70 -8.25 13.61
N LEU A 211 -21.81 -9.57 13.60
CA LEU A 211 -23.06 -10.25 13.23
C LEU A 211 -24.19 -9.98 14.23
N VAL A 212 -23.85 -9.91 15.52
CA VAL A 212 -24.79 -9.55 16.58
C VAL A 212 -25.21 -8.09 16.44
N GLU A 213 -24.28 -7.16 16.24
CA GLU A 213 -24.58 -5.73 16.14
C GLU A 213 -25.34 -5.36 14.86
N SER A 214 -24.87 -5.85 13.71
CA SER A 214 -25.37 -5.45 12.39
C SER A 214 -26.68 -6.14 12.02
N PHE A 215 -26.86 -7.40 12.44
CA PHE A 215 -28.02 -8.22 12.05
C PHE A 215 -28.87 -8.67 13.24
N ARG A 216 -28.52 -8.26 14.47
CA ARG A 216 -29.26 -8.63 15.70
C ARG A 216 -29.47 -10.14 15.82
N LEU A 217 -28.43 -10.89 15.46
CA LEU A 217 -28.41 -12.33 15.67
C LEU A 217 -28.34 -12.63 17.16
N THR A 218 -29.10 -13.61 17.60
CA THR A 218 -29.01 -14.15 18.96
C THR A 218 -27.73 -14.97 19.11
N PRO A 219 -27.26 -15.25 20.34
CA PRO A 219 -26.11 -16.13 20.56
C PRO A 219 -26.26 -17.50 19.88
N ARG A 220 -27.47 -18.08 19.93
CA ARG A 220 -27.81 -19.38 19.32
C ARG A 220 -27.78 -19.34 17.78
N GLU A 221 -28.18 -18.22 17.19
CA GLU A 221 -28.12 -18.02 15.73
C GLU A 221 -26.68 -17.78 15.27
N THR A 222 -25.91 -17.03 16.05
CA THR A 222 -24.48 -16.77 15.77
C THR A 222 -23.66 -18.05 15.81
N GLU A 223 -23.93 -18.92 16.81
CA GLU A 223 -23.36 -20.26 16.89
C GLU A 223 -23.75 -21.13 15.69
N LEU A 224 -25.01 -21.10 15.26
CA LEU A 224 -25.46 -21.84 14.07
C LEU A 224 -24.75 -21.35 12.79
N VAL A 225 -24.57 -20.04 12.62
CA VAL A 225 -23.85 -19.48 11.46
C VAL A 225 -22.37 -19.89 11.47
N ARG A 226 -21.73 -19.94 12.64
CA ARG A 226 -20.35 -20.44 12.79
C ARG A 226 -20.22 -21.87 12.29
N GLU A 227 -21.16 -22.73 12.66
CA GLU A 227 -21.13 -24.14 12.28
C GLU A 227 -21.40 -24.36 10.79
N LEU A 228 -22.30 -23.57 10.20
CA LEU A 228 -22.53 -23.57 8.76
C LEU A 228 -21.28 -23.06 7.99
N ALA A 229 -20.59 -22.05 8.51
CA ALA A 229 -19.37 -21.50 7.91
C ALA A 229 -18.18 -22.49 7.97
N ARG A 230 -18.19 -23.43 8.91
CA ARG A 230 -17.23 -24.54 8.99
C ARG A 230 -17.54 -25.70 8.04
N GLY A 231 -18.65 -25.62 7.29
CA GLY A 231 -19.08 -26.66 6.37
C GLY A 231 -19.96 -27.74 7.00
N GLY A 232 -20.45 -27.54 8.24
CA GLY A 232 -21.38 -28.47 8.87
C GLY A 232 -22.77 -28.44 8.21
N ASP A 233 -23.39 -29.61 8.05
CA ASP A 233 -24.79 -29.71 7.66
C ASP A 233 -25.72 -29.74 8.89
N LEU A 234 -27.01 -29.43 8.70
CA LEU A 234 -27.95 -29.34 9.83
C LEU A 234 -28.14 -30.67 10.59
N PRO A 235 -28.14 -31.85 9.94
CA PRO A 235 -28.13 -33.14 10.63
C PRO A 235 -26.90 -33.36 11.52
N ALA A 236 -25.69 -33.05 11.05
CA ALA A 236 -24.48 -33.18 11.85
C ALA A 236 -24.46 -32.19 13.02
N ILE A 237 -24.90 -30.95 12.78
CA ILE A 237 -25.04 -29.94 13.84
C ILE A 237 -26.05 -30.41 14.90
N ALA A 238 -27.18 -30.99 14.49
CA ALA A 238 -28.19 -31.54 15.40
C ALA A 238 -27.62 -32.65 16.29
N ALA A 239 -26.90 -33.61 15.68
CA ALA A 239 -26.29 -34.73 16.39
C ALA A 239 -25.25 -34.25 17.42
N ARG A 240 -24.40 -33.29 17.07
CA ARG A 240 -23.33 -32.79 17.94
C ARG A 240 -23.83 -31.88 19.07
N THR A 241 -24.82 -31.04 18.79
CA THR A 241 -25.30 -30.04 19.76
C THR A 241 -26.48 -30.53 20.62
N GLY A 242 -27.01 -31.73 20.33
CA GLY A 242 -28.21 -32.27 20.99
C GLY A 242 -29.50 -31.50 20.65
N ARG A 243 -29.51 -30.75 19.56
CA ARG A 243 -30.61 -29.84 19.18
C ARG A 243 -31.49 -30.49 18.11
N SER A 244 -32.81 -30.31 18.20
CA SER A 244 -33.71 -30.88 17.18
C SER A 244 -33.47 -30.26 15.79
N LEU A 245 -33.52 -31.09 14.75
CA LEU A 245 -33.37 -30.63 13.36
C LEU A 245 -34.42 -29.57 12.97
N ASN A 246 -35.62 -29.68 13.52
CA ASN A 246 -36.70 -28.70 13.31
C ASN A 246 -36.36 -27.34 13.94
N THR A 247 -35.77 -27.32 15.13
CA THR A 247 -35.30 -26.08 15.78
C THR A 247 -34.17 -25.42 14.98
N LEU A 248 -33.23 -26.21 14.44
CA LEU A 248 -32.15 -25.68 13.60
C LEU A 248 -32.69 -25.10 12.29
N ARG A 249 -33.62 -25.78 11.62
CA ARG A 249 -34.29 -25.28 10.40
C ARG A 249 -35.03 -23.96 10.65
N ALA A 250 -35.74 -23.85 11.77
CA ALA A 250 -36.41 -22.61 12.15
C ALA A 250 -35.42 -21.46 12.37
N GLN A 251 -34.28 -21.72 13.02
CA GLN A 251 -33.24 -20.72 13.22
C GLN A 251 -32.51 -20.34 11.93
N VAL A 252 -32.24 -21.26 11.02
CA VAL A 252 -31.70 -20.94 9.69
C VAL A 252 -32.63 -19.96 8.97
N LYS A 253 -33.95 -20.20 9.00
CA LYS A 253 -34.94 -19.30 8.40
C LYS A 253 -34.94 -17.92 9.07
N SER A 254 -34.78 -17.87 10.39
CA SER A 254 -34.64 -16.62 11.15
C SER A 254 -33.37 -15.85 10.77
N VAL A 255 -32.23 -16.54 10.66
CA VAL A 255 -30.96 -15.94 10.20
C VAL A 255 -31.12 -15.36 8.81
N PHE A 256 -31.73 -16.10 7.87
CA PHE A 256 -31.98 -15.61 6.51
C PHE A 256 -32.83 -14.34 6.49
N ALA A 257 -33.89 -14.29 7.31
CA ALA A 257 -34.72 -13.09 7.42
C ALA A 257 -33.95 -11.89 7.99
N LYS A 258 -33.13 -12.10 9.03
CA LYS A 258 -32.34 -11.04 9.69
C LYS A 258 -31.20 -10.51 8.82
N THR A 259 -30.56 -11.39 8.07
CA THR A 259 -29.43 -11.06 7.18
C THR A 259 -29.88 -10.68 5.77
N ARG A 260 -31.17 -10.80 5.47
CA ARG A 260 -31.79 -10.57 4.15
C ARG A 260 -31.18 -11.43 3.04
N THR A 261 -30.88 -12.68 3.35
CA THR A 261 -30.34 -13.66 2.40
C THR A 261 -31.43 -14.64 2.00
N ALA A 262 -31.54 -14.98 0.71
CA ALA A 262 -32.53 -15.92 0.18
C ALA A 262 -32.18 -17.40 0.45
N GLY A 263 -30.97 -17.69 0.91
CA GLY A 263 -30.53 -19.06 1.22
C GLY A 263 -29.11 -19.14 1.76
N GLN A 264 -28.68 -20.37 2.04
CA GLN A 264 -27.40 -20.64 2.69
C GLN A 264 -26.20 -20.17 1.86
N SER A 265 -26.24 -20.31 0.53
CA SER A 265 -25.16 -19.86 -0.35
C SER A 265 -24.94 -18.34 -0.30
N GLU A 266 -26.01 -17.57 -0.20
CA GLU A 266 -25.96 -16.11 -0.09
C GLU A 266 -25.51 -15.68 1.31
N LEU A 267 -25.96 -16.39 2.34
CA LEU A 267 -25.44 -16.21 3.70
C LEU A 267 -23.94 -16.47 3.77
N MET A 268 -23.45 -17.58 3.20
CA MET A 268 -22.01 -17.88 3.20
C MET A 268 -21.21 -16.84 2.42
N ARG A 269 -21.75 -16.30 1.32
CA ARG A 269 -21.13 -15.19 0.60
C ARG A 269 -21.05 -13.92 1.46
N LEU A 270 -22.12 -13.57 2.17
CA LEU A 270 -22.14 -12.44 3.09
C LEU A 270 -21.09 -12.62 4.20
N ILE A 271 -21.02 -13.81 4.82
CA ILE A 271 -20.04 -14.11 5.86
C ILE A 271 -18.60 -14.03 5.32
N ALA A 272 -18.34 -14.60 4.14
CA ALA A 272 -17.03 -14.52 3.50
C ALA A 272 -16.63 -13.05 3.23
N VAL A 273 -17.53 -12.23 2.67
CA VAL A 273 -17.29 -10.80 2.44
C VAL A 273 -17.02 -10.06 3.75
N LEU A 274 -17.79 -10.33 4.80
CA LEU A 274 -17.59 -9.74 6.13
C LEU A 274 -16.27 -10.18 6.78
N MET A 275 -15.74 -11.34 6.44
CA MET A 275 -14.43 -11.79 6.94
C MET A 275 -13.26 -11.18 6.17
N LEU A 276 -13.46 -10.92 4.88
CA LEU A 276 -12.46 -10.30 4.01
C LEU A 276 -12.37 -8.77 4.20
N HIS A 277 -13.43 -8.17 4.75
CA HIS A 277 -13.54 -6.71 4.92
C HIS A 277 -13.94 -6.27 6.33
N GLY A 278 -14.12 -7.22 7.24
CA GLY A 278 -14.46 -6.96 8.63
C GLY A 278 -13.27 -6.46 9.44
N PRO A 279 -13.51 -6.04 10.69
CA PRO A 279 -12.50 -5.40 11.55
C PRO A 279 -11.22 -6.23 11.75
N ASP A 280 -11.26 -7.55 11.53
CA ASP A 280 -10.11 -8.46 11.67
C ASP A 280 -9.38 -8.76 10.34
N ALA A 281 -9.80 -8.23 9.20
CA ALA A 281 -9.11 -8.44 7.91
C ALA A 281 -7.68 -7.87 7.85
N GLY A 282 -7.26 -7.18 8.91
CA GLY A 282 -5.89 -6.72 9.17
C GLY A 282 -5.38 -7.04 10.59
N ALA A 283 -6.05 -7.89 11.37
CA ALA A 283 -5.55 -8.33 12.66
C ALA A 283 -4.52 -9.46 12.44
N GLY A 284 -3.27 -9.08 12.17
CA GLY A 284 -2.13 -9.91 12.53
C GLY A 284 -2.11 -10.21 14.03
N PRO A 285 -1.17 -11.03 14.52
CA PRO A 285 -1.11 -11.42 15.93
C PRO A 285 -1.19 -10.18 16.82
N ASN A 286 -2.01 -10.30 17.85
CA ASN A 286 -2.18 -9.32 18.90
C ASN A 286 -0.77 -8.83 19.37
N PRO A 287 -0.45 -7.52 19.34
CA PRO A 287 0.81 -7.00 19.84
C PRO A 287 1.02 -7.22 21.35
N GLU A 288 0.02 -7.79 22.05
CA GLU A 288 0.08 -8.05 23.48
C GLU A 288 0.81 -9.34 23.88
N ALA A 289 1.41 -10.08 22.93
CA ALA A 289 2.18 -11.30 23.22
C ALA A 289 3.70 -11.17 23.04
N ASP A 290 4.24 -9.96 22.87
CA ASP A 290 5.68 -9.70 23.04
C ASP A 290 5.89 -8.59 24.10
N ALA A 291 5.40 -8.89 25.30
CA ALA A 291 5.79 -8.18 26.51
C ALA A 291 7.26 -8.53 26.83
N GLY A 292 8.16 -7.91 26.09
CA GLY A 292 9.60 -8.14 26.15
C GLY A 292 10.40 -6.91 25.71
N ALA A 293 10.24 -5.80 26.44
CA ALA A 293 11.01 -4.55 26.42
C ALA A 293 10.66 -3.47 25.37
N GLY A 294 9.79 -2.52 25.77
CA GLY A 294 9.67 -1.19 25.14
C GLY A 294 8.26 -0.60 24.98
N ALA A 295 7.33 -0.85 25.91
CA ALA A 295 5.98 -0.28 25.88
C ALA A 295 5.95 1.16 26.43
N ASP A 296 5.91 2.14 25.54
CA ASP A 296 5.15 3.41 25.61
C ASP A 296 5.72 4.38 24.56
N ALA A 297 4.92 4.75 23.54
CA ALA A 297 5.03 6.01 22.78
C ALA A 297 4.29 6.02 21.44
N ARG A 298 3.74 4.89 20.96
CA ARG A 298 2.89 4.92 19.76
C ARG A 298 1.43 4.98 20.17
N ALA A 299 0.74 6.06 19.80
CA ALA A 299 -0.70 6.21 19.98
C ALA A 299 -1.35 6.64 18.65
N GLU A 300 -2.57 6.19 18.41
CA GLU A 300 -3.37 6.60 17.25
C GLU A 300 -4.65 7.25 17.75
N ILE A 301 -4.90 8.47 17.29
CA ILE A 301 -6.09 9.24 17.66
C ILE A 301 -6.82 9.71 16.40
N ASN A 302 -8.13 9.88 16.50
CA ASN A 302 -8.91 10.51 15.45
C ASN A 302 -9.27 11.93 15.88
N VAL A 303 -8.89 12.90 15.07
CA VAL A 303 -9.12 14.31 15.33
C VAL A 303 -10.20 14.82 14.39
N ASP A 304 -11.31 15.29 14.95
CA ASP A 304 -12.31 16.05 14.21
C ASP A 304 -11.66 17.33 13.67
N VAL A 305 -11.75 17.60 12.37
CA VAL A 305 -11.19 18.81 11.73
C VAL A 305 -12.31 19.72 11.18
N GLY A 306 -13.55 19.51 11.65
CA GLY A 306 -14.72 20.29 11.29
C GLY A 306 -15.50 19.71 10.11
N ASP A 307 -16.76 20.14 9.96
CA ASP A 307 -17.65 19.74 8.86
C ASP A 307 -17.89 18.22 8.77
N GLY A 308 -17.84 17.51 9.91
CA GLY A 308 -17.96 16.06 9.96
C GLY A 308 -16.75 15.31 9.40
N ARG A 309 -15.64 16.00 9.14
CA ARG A 309 -14.38 15.41 8.66
C ARG A 309 -13.52 15.00 9.84
N SER A 310 -13.00 13.77 9.80
CA SER A 310 -12.10 13.22 10.81
C SER A 310 -10.75 12.89 10.18
N MET A 311 -9.68 13.24 10.88
CA MET A 311 -8.30 13.03 10.48
C MET A 311 -7.61 12.10 11.50
N PRO A 312 -7.23 10.88 11.11
CA PRO A 312 -6.35 10.04 11.91
C PRO A 312 -4.99 10.72 12.11
N VAL A 313 -4.44 10.62 13.32
CA VAL A 313 -3.13 11.16 13.69
C VAL A 313 -2.39 10.10 14.51
N THR A 314 -1.21 9.72 14.03
CA THR A 314 -0.28 8.88 14.78
C THR A 314 0.66 9.77 15.61
N LEU A 315 0.82 9.44 16.89
CA LEU A 315 1.77 10.06 17.81
C LEU A 315 2.91 9.09 18.08
N LEU A 316 4.16 9.56 18.02
CA LEU A 316 5.37 8.78 18.29
C LEU A 316 6.36 9.58 19.14
N GLY A 317 7.17 8.88 19.95
CA GLY A 317 8.15 9.47 20.84
C GLY A 317 7.56 9.97 22.18
N PRO A 318 8.36 10.64 23.02
CA PRO A 318 7.95 11.03 24.37
C PRO A 318 6.90 12.15 24.32
N GLU A 319 5.90 12.12 25.22
CA GLU A 319 4.79 13.09 25.24
C GLU A 319 5.23 14.53 25.52
N ASP A 320 6.33 14.71 26.26
CA ASP A 320 6.98 15.96 26.60
C ASP A 320 8.12 16.33 25.63
N GLY A 321 8.33 15.52 24.59
CA GLY A 321 9.31 15.79 23.54
C GLY A 321 8.98 17.03 22.71
N LEU A 322 10.00 17.54 22.01
CA LEU A 322 9.83 18.68 21.10
C LEU A 322 8.87 18.30 19.96
N PRO A 323 7.79 19.06 19.75
CA PRO A 323 6.76 18.71 18.78
C PRO A 323 7.24 18.90 17.33
N VAL A 324 7.14 17.81 16.55
CA VAL A 324 7.47 17.74 15.13
C VAL A 324 6.27 17.19 14.37
N VAL A 325 5.73 17.94 13.42
CA VAL A 325 4.65 17.46 12.55
C VAL A 325 5.23 16.72 11.36
N PHE A 326 5.04 15.40 11.28
CA PHE A 326 5.44 14.61 10.12
C PHE A 326 4.38 14.68 9.03
N VAL A 327 4.78 15.16 7.85
CA VAL A 327 3.93 15.26 6.67
C VAL A 327 4.40 14.25 5.64
N HIS A 328 3.63 13.17 5.50
CA HIS A 328 3.99 12.03 4.68
C HIS A 328 3.92 12.31 3.17
N GLY A 329 4.74 11.57 2.42
CA GLY A 329 4.76 11.58 0.95
C GLY A 329 3.60 10.82 0.32
N MET A 330 3.60 10.83 -1.02
CA MET A 330 2.57 10.25 -1.88
C MET A 330 2.53 8.73 -1.81
N LEU A 331 3.68 8.07 -1.71
CA LEU A 331 3.78 6.65 -2.08
C LEU A 331 3.68 5.69 -0.90
N GLU A 332 4.21 6.08 0.27
CA GLU A 332 4.36 5.16 1.40
C GLU A 332 3.58 5.56 2.65
N GLY A 333 2.89 6.70 2.64
CA GLY A 333 2.18 7.20 3.81
C GLY A 333 3.07 7.23 5.06
N HIS A 334 2.60 6.63 6.15
CA HIS A 334 3.37 6.50 7.40
C HIS A 334 4.37 5.33 7.42
N GLY A 335 4.58 4.61 6.31
CA GLY A 335 5.54 3.51 6.22
C GLY A 335 6.97 3.92 6.62
N ALA A 336 7.35 5.17 6.33
CA ALA A 336 8.64 5.75 6.69
C ALA A 336 8.88 5.90 8.21
N LEU A 337 7.82 5.76 9.02
CA LEU A 337 7.89 5.86 10.48
C LEU A 337 8.26 4.52 11.14
N GLN A 338 8.32 3.42 10.37
CA GLN A 338 8.70 2.13 10.93
C GLN A 338 10.16 2.14 11.42
N GLY A 339 10.35 1.80 12.69
CA GLY A 339 11.68 1.76 13.31
C GLY A 339 12.23 3.12 13.74
N ILE A 340 11.48 4.22 13.59
CA ILE A 340 11.97 5.56 13.96
C ILE A 340 11.83 5.85 15.47
N THR A 341 10.92 5.17 16.17
CA THR A 341 10.59 5.43 17.59
C THR A 341 11.81 5.45 18.51
N PRO A 342 12.76 4.49 18.46
CA PRO A 342 13.95 4.53 19.31
C PRO A 342 14.82 5.77 19.07
N HIS A 343 14.81 6.33 17.86
CA HIS A 343 15.53 7.58 17.54
C HIS A 343 14.79 8.81 18.08
N LEU A 344 13.47 8.83 17.98
CA LEU A 344 12.64 9.89 18.57
C LEU A 344 12.78 9.95 20.09
N MET A 345 12.78 8.78 20.76
CA MET A 345 12.99 8.68 22.21
C MET A 345 14.34 9.23 22.64
N ARG A 346 15.41 8.83 21.94
CA ARG A 346 16.77 9.27 22.23
C ARG A 346 16.95 10.78 22.06
N GLU A 347 16.33 11.35 21.03
CA GLU A 347 16.45 12.77 20.71
C GLU A 347 15.41 13.66 21.40
N GLY A 348 14.47 13.09 22.16
CA GLY A 348 13.42 13.83 22.85
C GLY A 348 12.44 14.51 21.89
N LEU A 349 12.00 13.82 20.84
CA LEU A 349 11.10 14.34 19.81
C LEU A 349 9.71 13.73 19.89
N ARG A 350 8.68 14.57 19.98
CA ARG A 350 7.28 14.17 19.86
C ARG A 350 6.82 14.32 18.42
N LEU A 351 6.73 13.22 17.70
CA LEU A 351 6.27 13.22 16.32
C LEU A 351 4.73 13.15 16.25
N ILE A 352 4.13 14.06 15.49
CA ILE A 352 2.70 14.17 15.22
C ILE A 352 2.50 13.92 13.72
N ALA A 353 1.99 12.75 13.35
CA ALA A 353 1.87 12.30 11.97
C ALA A 353 0.39 12.22 11.57
N PRO A 354 -0.22 13.32 11.08
CA PRO A 354 -1.57 13.28 10.51
C PRO A 354 -1.61 12.47 9.20
N GLU A 355 -2.73 11.78 8.97
CA GLU A 355 -3.08 11.20 7.67
C GLU A 355 -3.83 12.22 6.80
N ARG A 356 -3.21 12.64 5.69
CA ARG A 356 -3.78 13.66 4.80
C ARG A 356 -5.07 13.18 4.13
N ALA A 357 -5.88 14.13 3.65
CA ALA A 357 -7.12 13.83 2.94
C ALA A 357 -6.90 12.84 1.79
N ASN A 358 -7.84 11.91 1.62
CA ASN A 358 -7.84 10.82 0.63
C ASN A 358 -6.86 9.66 0.89
N PHE A 359 -6.00 9.74 1.91
CA PHE A 359 -5.10 8.64 2.29
C PHE A 359 -5.70 7.78 3.40
N GLY A 360 -5.34 6.49 3.41
CA GLY A 360 -5.63 5.57 4.50
C GLY A 360 -7.10 5.57 4.92
N ARG A 361 -7.37 6.00 6.15
CA ARG A 361 -8.74 6.12 6.71
C ARG A 361 -9.20 7.56 6.88
N SER A 362 -8.40 8.54 6.43
CA SER A 362 -8.74 9.95 6.49
C SER A 362 -9.92 10.30 5.58
N TYR A 363 -10.55 11.44 5.84
CA TYR A 363 -11.68 11.92 5.05
C TYR A 363 -11.32 12.12 3.56
N ARG A 364 -12.34 12.09 2.69
CA ARG A 364 -12.18 12.31 1.24
C ARG A 364 -12.37 13.78 0.89
N ASP A 365 -11.56 14.27 -0.03
CA ASP A 365 -11.65 15.64 -0.54
C ASP A 365 -11.42 15.67 -2.07
N PRO A 366 -12.38 16.19 -2.86
CA PRO A 366 -12.23 16.27 -4.30
C PRO A 366 -11.26 17.38 -4.75
N ARG A 367 -10.95 18.37 -3.89
CA ARG A 367 -10.11 19.52 -4.25
C ARG A 367 -8.68 19.08 -4.50
N VAL A 368 -8.12 19.59 -5.60
CA VAL A 368 -6.75 19.25 -6.03
C VAL A 368 -5.83 20.43 -5.75
N ARG A 369 -6.14 21.61 -6.29
CA ARG A 369 -5.25 22.79 -6.23
C ARG A 369 -5.13 23.35 -4.82
N GLU A 370 -6.24 23.38 -4.11
CA GLU A 370 -6.37 23.92 -2.75
C GLU A 370 -5.91 22.93 -1.68
N ALA A 371 -5.53 21.69 -2.06
CA ALA A 371 -5.22 20.64 -1.10
C ALA A 371 -4.12 21.01 -0.08
N PRO A 372 -3.03 21.73 -0.43
CA PRO A 372 -2.04 22.16 0.55
C PRO A 372 -2.58 23.17 1.56
N ASP A 373 -3.39 24.14 1.13
CA ASP A 373 -4.03 25.11 2.02
C ASP A 373 -5.10 24.47 2.92
N VAL A 374 -5.88 23.53 2.36
CA VAL A 374 -6.85 22.72 3.12
C VAL A 374 -6.13 21.92 4.21
N PHE A 375 -5.01 21.28 3.88
CA PHE A 375 -4.20 20.56 4.86
C PHE A 375 -3.65 21.49 5.95
N ALA A 376 -3.13 22.67 5.59
CA ALA A 376 -2.63 23.62 6.58
C ALA A 376 -3.73 24.08 7.56
N ARG A 377 -4.94 24.38 7.05
CA ARG A 377 -6.10 24.71 7.89
C ARG A 377 -6.47 23.56 8.83
N ASP A 378 -6.53 22.34 8.33
CA ASP A 378 -6.90 21.17 9.13
C ASP A 378 -5.81 20.82 10.16
N LEU A 379 -4.53 20.99 9.80
CA LEU A 379 -3.41 20.86 10.71
C LEU A 379 -3.51 21.86 11.88
N ALA A 380 -3.95 23.09 11.62
CA ALA A 380 -4.20 24.05 12.70
C ALA A 380 -5.22 23.52 13.71
N ALA A 381 -6.29 22.88 13.22
CA ALA A 381 -7.31 22.26 14.06
C ALA A 381 -6.77 21.05 14.86
N VAL A 382 -5.87 20.27 14.26
CA VAL A 382 -5.14 19.18 14.93
C VAL A 382 -4.26 19.71 16.05
N LEU A 383 -3.39 20.68 15.75
CA LEU A 383 -2.47 21.25 16.73
C LEU A 383 -3.20 21.94 17.89
N ALA A 384 -4.29 22.66 17.61
CA ALA A 384 -5.12 23.27 18.63
C ALA A 384 -5.74 22.23 19.59
N ARG A 385 -6.27 21.12 19.06
CA ARG A 385 -6.85 20.03 19.88
C ARG A 385 -5.81 19.27 20.69
N LEU A 386 -4.58 19.17 20.19
CA LEU A 386 -3.46 18.58 20.93
C LEU A 386 -2.78 19.55 21.91
N GLY A 387 -3.23 20.80 21.97
CA GLY A 387 -2.62 21.83 22.83
C GLY A 387 -1.22 22.26 22.40
N VAL A 388 -0.81 21.96 21.16
CA VAL A 388 0.52 22.25 20.63
C VAL A 388 0.56 23.70 20.15
N ARG A 389 1.21 24.56 20.92
CA ARG A 389 1.32 26.00 20.62
C ARG A 389 2.42 26.34 19.62
N ARG A 390 3.48 25.53 19.57
CA ARG A 390 4.64 25.74 18.72
C ARG A 390 5.20 24.40 18.30
N ALA A 391 5.54 24.21 17.03
CA ALA A 391 6.11 22.99 16.46
C ALA A 391 6.98 23.31 15.24
N ILE A 392 7.71 22.33 14.74
CA ILE A 392 8.29 22.38 13.37
C ILE A 392 7.55 21.38 12.47
N THR A 393 7.58 21.58 11.16
CA THR A 393 7.12 20.57 10.19
C THR A 393 8.29 19.78 9.63
N LEU A 394 8.08 18.49 9.38
CA LEU A 394 8.98 17.60 8.64
C LEU A 394 8.22 17.09 7.42
N GLY A 395 8.56 17.60 6.24
CA GLY A 395 8.01 17.13 4.97
C GLY A 395 8.86 16.02 4.37
N HIS A 396 8.29 14.82 4.23
CA HIS A 396 8.96 13.69 3.60
C HIS A 396 8.51 13.54 2.14
N MET A 397 9.46 13.52 1.19
CA MET A 397 9.16 13.40 -0.24
C MET A 397 8.10 14.41 -0.70
N ALA A 398 7.00 13.96 -1.33
CA ALA A 398 5.88 14.79 -1.76
C ALA A 398 5.21 15.59 -0.62
N GLY A 399 5.36 15.13 0.63
CA GLY A 399 4.87 15.84 1.81
C GLY A 399 5.54 17.20 2.04
N ALA A 400 6.69 17.46 1.39
CA ALA A 400 7.37 18.75 1.44
C ALA A 400 6.48 19.91 0.99
N VAL A 401 5.69 19.77 -0.08
CA VAL A 401 4.76 20.83 -0.56
C VAL A 401 3.81 21.26 0.56
N TYR A 402 3.26 20.27 1.26
CA TYR A 402 2.29 20.45 2.34
C TYR A 402 2.95 21.00 3.60
N ALA A 403 4.17 20.55 3.93
CA ALA A 403 4.95 21.07 5.06
C ALA A 403 5.37 22.54 4.85
N HIS A 404 5.78 22.90 3.63
CA HIS A 404 6.07 24.28 3.24
C HIS A 404 4.83 25.17 3.33
N THR A 405 3.69 24.68 2.83
CA THR A 405 2.43 25.42 2.90
C THR A 405 1.99 25.61 4.35
N ALA A 406 2.06 24.56 5.18
CA ALA A 406 1.75 24.66 6.60
C ALA A 406 2.66 25.67 7.32
N ALA A 407 3.97 25.65 7.05
CA ALA A 407 4.91 26.62 7.62
C ALA A 407 4.58 28.06 7.19
N ALA A 408 4.15 28.26 5.94
CA ALA A 408 3.76 29.57 5.42
C ALA A 408 2.39 30.08 5.90
N ARG A 409 1.45 29.19 6.23
CA ARG A 409 0.09 29.57 6.66
C ARG A 409 -0.07 29.65 8.18
N LEU A 410 0.76 28.92 8.92
CA LEU A 410 0.68 28.77 10.37
C LEU A 410 1.90 29.38 11.06
N GLU A 411 2.40 30.52 10.61
CA GLU A 411 3.67 31.13 11.05
C GLU A 411 3.79 31.31 12.58
N THR A 412 2.66 31.49 13.28
CA THR A 412 2.63 31.62 14.75
C THR A 412 2.83 30.28 15.47
N THR A 413 2.47 29.18 14.82
CA THR A 413 2.45 27.83 15.39
C THR A 413 3.59 26.97 14.84
N ILE A 414 3.99 27.16 13.57
CA ILE A 414 5.08 26.44 12.93
C ILE A 414 6.31 27.34 12.86
N ALA A 415 7.31 27.01 13.68
CA ALA A 415 8.53 27.80 13.84
C ALA A 415 9.61 27.55 12.79
N GLY A 416 9.45 26.51 11.96
CA GLY A 416 10.42 26.12 10.94
C GLY A 416 10.00 24.84 10.20
N MET A 417 10.71 24.53 9.13
CA MET A 417 10.43 23.38 8.26
C MET A 417 11.69 22.57 7.97
N VAL A 418 11.58 21.25 8.05
CA VAL A 418 12.60 20.29 7.60
C VAL A 418 12.07 19.53 6.39
N GLY A 419 12.81 19.54 5.29
CA GLY A 419 12.59 18.64 4.16
C GLY A 419 13.51 17.43 4.26
N VAL A 420 12.96 16.21 4.20
CA VAL A 420 13.74 14.96 4.19
C VAL A 420 13.44 14.25 2.89
N ALA A 421 14.44 14.09 2.03
CA ALA A 421 14.24 13.65 0.64
C ALA A 421 13.09 14.41 -0.06
N GLY A 422 12.89 15.68 0.33
CA GLY A 422 11.69 16.46 0.02
C GLY A 422 11.71 16.99 -1.40
N CYS A 423 10.56 17.05 -2.07
CA CYS A 423 10.48 17.71 -3.36
C CYS A 423 10.68 19.23 -3.23
N VAL A 424 11.19 19.83 -4.30
CA VAL A 424 11.36 21.29 -4.46
C VAL A 424 10.51 21.78 -5.64
N PRO A 425 10.26 23.10 -5.77
CA PRO A 425 9.44 23.60 -6.88
C PRO A 425 10.02 23.22 -8.25
N ILE A 426 9.15 22.76 -9.15
CA ILE A 426 9.54 22.43 -10.53
C ILE A 426 9.38 23.67 -11.41
N LYS A 427 10.48 24.36 -11.66
CA LYS A 427 10.59 25.58 -12.46
C LYS A 427 10.99 25.31 -13.92
N SER A 428 11.60 24.16 -14.21
CA SER A 428 11.97 23.77 -15.57
C SER A 428 11.72 22.28 -15.84
N ILE A 429 11.58 21.94 -17.12
CA ILE A 429 11.41 20.54 -17.56
C ILE A 429 12.69 19.70 -17.32
N GLU A 430 13.86 20.35 -17.27
CA GLU A 430 15.14 19.69 -17.06
C GLU A 430 15.22 19.01 -15.69
N GLN A 431 14.45 19.47 -14.71
CA GLN A 431 14.35 18.84 -13.40
C GLN A 431 13.73 17.43 -13.45
N PHE A 432 13.05 17.05 -14.54
CA PHE A 432 12.59 15.67 -14.74
C PHE A 432 13.65 14.76 -15.38
N ALA A 433 14.75 15.31 -15.91
CA ALA A 433 15.71 14.55 -16.70
C ALA A 433 16.45 13.47 -15.92
N THR A 434 16.65 13.68 -14.62
CA THR A 434 17.34 12.73 -13.73
C THR A 434 16.46 11.56 -13.28
N MET A 435 15.14 11.67 -13.48
CA MET A 435 14.19 10.62 -13.12
C MET A 435 14.41 9.37 -13.97
N THR A 436 14.16 8.21 -13.36
CA THR A 436 14.10 6.95 -14.11
C THR A 436 13.03 7.04 -15.21
N PRO A 437 13.13 6.29 -16.32
CA PRO A 437 12.19 6.41 -17.44
C PRO A 437 10.72 6.31 -17.04
N ARG A 438 10.37 5.36 -16.15
CA ARG A 438 9.00 5.20 -15.65
C ARG A 438 8.55 6.39 -14.79
N GLN A 439 9.40 6.85 -13.88
CA GLN A 439 9.07 8.00 -13.01
C GLN A 439 8.92 9.27 -13.83
N ARG A 440 9.80 9.48 -14.81
CA ARG A 440 9.72 10.60 -15.76
C ARG A 440 8.41 10.56 -16.54
N ALA A 441 8.07 9.42 -17.14
CA ALA A 441 6.81 9.25 -17.86
C ALA A 441 5.60 9.56 -16.96
N MET A 442 5.58 9.06 -15.71
CA MET A 442 4.52 9.38 -14.75
C MET A 442 4.44 10.87 -14.42
N ALA A 443 5.58 11.51 -14.15
CA ALA A 443 5.65 12.93 -13.82
C ALA A 443 5.16 13.81 -15.00
N LEU A 444 5.61 13.49 -16.21
CA LEU A 444 5.18 14.21 -17.40
C LEU A 444 3.69 13.96 -17.72
N THR A 445 3.17 12.75 -17.46
CA THR A 445 1.71 12.48 -17.50
C THR A 445 0.97 13.43 -16.57
N ALA A 446 1.39 13.51 -15.31
CA ALA A 446 0.72 14.34 -14.31
C ALA A 446 0.84 15.85 -14.63
N ARG A 447 1.93 16.28 -15.28
CA ARG A 447 2.11 17.66 -15.73
C ARG A 447 1.27 18.00 -16.96
N PHE A 448 1.35 17.20 -18.01
CA PHE A 448 0.88 17.56 -19.34
C PHE A 448 -0.40 16.85 -19.79
N ALA A 449 -0.70 15.68 -19.22
CA ALA A 449 -1.86 14.86 -19.55
C ALA A 449 -2.60 14.33 -18.30
N PRO A 450 -3.00 15.21 -17.36
CA PRO A 450 -3.57 14.80 -16.07
C PRO A 450 -4.89 14.03 -16.20
N ALA A 451 -5.62 14.20 -17.32
CA ALA A 451 -6.82 13.42 -17.62
C ALA A 451 -6.52 11.92 -17.82
N LEU A 452 -5.29 11.58 -18.22
CA LEU A 452 -4.83 10.22 -18.50
C LEU A 452 -4.23 9.52 -17.29
N LEU A 453 -3.82 10.30 -16.29
CA LEU A 453 -3.22 9.80 -15.06
C LEU A 453 -4.08 8.71 -14.37
N PRO A 454 -5.42 8.80 -14.25
CA PRO A 454 -6.22 7.71 -13.67
C PRO A 454 -6.09 6.37 -14.40
N ALA A 455 -5.92 6.36 -15.73
CA ALA A 455 -5.74 5.13 -16.50
C ALA A 455 -4.38 4.48 -16.21
N VAL A 456 -3.32 5.30 -16.27
CA VAL A 456 -1.94 4.87 -16.00
C VAL A 456 -1.83 4.34 -14.57
N LEU A 457 -2.44 5.02 -13.61
CA LEU A 457 -2.45 4.58 -12.21
C LEU A 457 -3.20 3.27 -12.03
N ARG A 458 -4.33 3.05 -12.71
CA ARG A 458 -5.04 1.77 -12.63
C ARG A 458 -4.21 0.62 -13.16
N ALA A 459 -3.52 0.80 -14.29
CA ALA A 459 -2.66 -0.22 -14.84
C ALA A 459 -1.44 -0.51 -13.91
N GLY A 460 -0.85 0.52 -13.30
CA GLY A 460 0.18 0.36 -12.27
C GLY A 460 -0.31 -0.34 -10.99
N ILE A 461 -1.53 -0.04 -10.53
CA ILE A 461 -2.16 -0.72 -9.38
C ILE A 461 -2.42 -2.20 -9.70
N ALA A 462 -2.87 -2.53 -10.91
CA ALA A 462 -3.05 -3.93 -11.32
C ALA A 462 -1.73 -4.71 -11.29
N GLN A 463 -0.60 -4.06 -11.60
CA GLN A 463 0.73 -4.66 -11.45
C GLN A 463 1.09 -4.90 -9.98
N ILE A 464 0.77 -3.98 -9.07
CA ILE A 464 0.94 -4.15 -7.60
C ILE A 464 0.12 -5.36 -7.09
N ASP A 465 -1.11 -5.49 -7.55
CA ASP A 465 -2.03 -6.55 -7.12
C ASP A 465 -1.67 -7.94 -7.69
N SER A 466 -0.87 -8.00 -8.75
CA SER A 466 -0.39 -9.25 -9.37
C SER A 466 0.57 -10.08 -8.49
N ARG A 467 0.92 -9.59 -7.28
CA ARG A 467 1.82 -10.23 -6.30
C ARG A 467 3.25 -10.51 -6.81
N ASN A 468 3.65 -9.92 -7.94
CA ASN A 468 5.02 -9.95 -8.40
C ASN A 468 5.78 -8.70 -7.90
N ALA A 469 6.31 -8.79 -6.68
CA ALA A 469 7.01 -7.68 -6.04
C ALA A 469 8.26 -7.24 -6.82
N GLU A 470 8.91 -8.14 -7.56
CA GLU A 470 10.10 -7.85 -8.37
C GLU A 470 9.74 -6.99 -9.60
N ARG A 471 8.65 -7.34 -10.31
CA ARG A 471 8.09 -6.50 -11.39
C ARG A 471 7.60 -5.13 -10.91
N PHE A 472 7.21 -5.01 -9.65
CA PHE A 472 6.81 -3.73 -9.07
C PHE A 472 8.03 -2.87 -8.67
N MET A 473 9.05 -3.48 -8.07
CA MET A 473 10.22 -2.77 -7.53
C MET A 473 11.21 -2.33 -8.60
N THR A 474 11.53 -3.18 -9.57
CA THR A 474 12.55 -2.91 -10.60
C THR A 474 12.28 -1.62 -11.39
N PRO A 475 11.04 -1.29 -11.74
CA PRO A 475 10.76 -0.02 -12.43
C PRO A 475 10.66 1.22 -11.51
N LEU A 476 10.52 1.05 -10.20
CA LEU A 476 10.50 2.16 -9.21
C LEU A 476 11.91 2.48 -8.69
N TYR A 477 12.70 1.43 -8.50
CA TYR A 477 14.08 1.49 -8.05
C TYR A 477 14.92 0.67 -9.02
N ALA A 478 15.58 1.38 -9.94
CA ALA A 478 16.39 0.78 -10.99
C ALA A 478 17.46 -0.15 -10.40
N GLU A 479 17.75 -1.25 -11.08
CA GLU A 479 18.84 -2.15 -10.69
C GLU A 479 20.17 -1.38 -10.61
N GLY A 480 20.96 -1.69 -9.58
CA GLY A 480 22.23 -0.99 -9.32
C GLY A 480 22.10 0.40 -8.70
N SER A 481 20.89 0.95 -8.53
CA SER A 481 20.71 2.21 -7.80
C SER A 481 20.92 2.05 -6.29
N GLN A 482 21.32 3.15 -5.63
CA GLN A 482 21.48 3.18 -4.17
C GLN A 482 20.17 2.84 -3.45
N ASP A 483 19.04 3.40 -3.89
CA ASP A 483 17.74 3.11 -3.28
C ASP A 483 17.35 1.65 -3.43
N ARG A 484 17.67 1.00 -4.56
CA ARG A 484 17.47 -0.45 -4.73
C ARG A 484 18.33 -1.24 -3.76
N ALA A 485 19.61 -0.88 -3.61
CA ALA A 485 20.50 -1.53 -2.65
C ALA A 485 20.02 -1.37 -1.20
N VAL A 486 19.50 -0.19 -0.82
CA VAL A 486 18.90 0.06 0.49
C VAL A 486 17.64 -0.79 0.67
N ALA A 487 16.74 -0.80 -0.31
CA ALA A 487 15.50 -1.55 -0.25
C ALA A 487 15.74 -3.06 -0.09
N ASP A 488 16.71 -3.61 -0.83
CA ASP A 488 17.06 -5.03 -0.77
C ASP A 488 17.75 -5.38 0.56
N ARG A 489 18.74 -4.57 1.00
CA ARG A 489 19.48 -4.77 2.25
C ARG A 489 18.58 -4.72 3.49
N LEU A 490 17.59 -3.82 3.51
CA LEU A 490 16.68 -3.61 4.64
C LEU A 490 15.34 -4.36 4.50
N GLY A 491 15.15 -5.12 3.41
CA GLY A 491 13.91 -5.86 3.17
C GLY A 491 12.67 -4.96 3.01
N LEU A 492 12.82 -3.76 2.44
CA LEU A 492 11.75 -2.76 2.35
C LEU A 492 10.72 -3.05 1.26
N VAL A 493 10.96 -4.01 0.36
CA VAL A 493 10.08 -4.35 -0.77
C VAL A 493 8.62 -4.52 -0.33
N GLY A 494 8.36 -5.30 0.72
CA GLY A 494 7.01 -5.51 1.25
C GLY A 494 6.40 -4.22 1.80
N ARG A 495 7.17 -3.46 2.57
CA ARG A 495 6.76 -2.21 3.21
C ARG A 495 6.42 -1.13 2.19
N ILE A 496 7.23 -0.98 1.15
CA ILE A 496 6.99 -0.07 0.04
C ILE A 496 5.71 -0.50 -0.67
N THR A 497 5.54 -1.79 -0.98
CA THR A 497 4.32 -2.32 -1.60
C THR A 497 3.07 -2.01 -0.76
N ASP A 498 3.15 -2.19 0.55
CA ASP A 498 2.04 -1.90 1.47
C ASP A 498 1.76 -0.40 1.58
N GLY A 499 2.79 0.44 1.55
CA GLY A 499 2.64 1.89 1.45
C GLY A 499 1.88 2.33 0.20
N TYR A 500 2.16 1.71 -0.94
CA TYR A 500 1.43 1.96 -2.18
C TYR A 500 -0.03 1.52 -2.06
N ARG A 501 -0.29 0.35 -1.48
CA ARG A 501 -1.66 -0.12 -1.18
C ARG A 501 -2.40 0.85 -0.26
N TYR A 502 -1.72 1.35 0.77
CA TYR A 502 -2.25 2.37 1.69
C TYR A 502 -2.68 3.63 0.94
N THR A 503 -1.85 4.10 0.00
CA THR A 503 -2.13 5.28 -0.82
C THR A 503 -3.38 5.11 -1.69
N VAL A 504 -3.59 3.91 -2.24
CA VAL A 504 -4.70 3.63 -3.16
C VAL A 504 -5.89 2.94 -2.49
N ALA A 505 -5.87 2.78 -1.16
CA ALA A 505 -6.92 2.11 -0.39
C ALA A 505 -8.31 2.73 -0.62
N GLN A 506 -8.36 4.05 -0.84
CA GLN A 506 -9.59 4.79 -1.12
C GLN A 506 -9.82 5.07 -2.62
N GLY A 507 -8.96 4.54 -3.49
CA GLY A 507 -8.89 4.84 -4.92
C GLY A 507 -7.73 5.77 -5.29
N GLN A 508 -7.69 6.23 -6.54
CA GLN A 508 -6.57 6.98 -7.11
C GLN A 508 -6.51 8.48 -6.75
N GLN A 509 -7.43 8.98 -5.92
CA GLN A 509 -7.57 10.42 -5.68
C GLN A 509 -6.36 11.02 -4.95
N ALA A 510 -5.85 10.37 -3.92
CA ALA A 510 -4.67 10.81 -3.16
C ALA A 510 -3.45 11.00 -4.07
N PHE A 511 -3.16 9.98 -4.89
CA PHE A 511 -2.08 10.03 -5.87
C PHE A 511 -2.29 11.18 -6.87
N ARG A 512 -3.51 11.35 -7.39
CA ARG A 512 -3.82 12.39 -8.37
C ARG A 512 -3.61 13.79 -7.82
N VAL A 513 -3.95 14.02 -6.55
CA VAL A 513 -3.74 15.29 -5.86
C VAL A 513 -2.24 15.57 -5.72
N ASP A 514 -1.48 14.64 -5.17
CA ASP A 514 -0.04 14.85 -4.97
C ASP A 514 0.71 14.98 -6.30
N ALA A 515 0.34 14.19 -7.32
CA ALA A 515 1.00 14.18 -8.63
C ALA A 515 0.82 15.50 -9.36
N TRP A 516 -0.33 16.17 -9.14
CA TRP A 516 -0.54 17.52 -9.61
C TRP A 516 0.49 18.49 -9.02
N HIS A 517 0.75 18.44 -7.71
CA HIS A 517 1.62 19.39 -7.02
C HIS A 517 3.10 19.15 -7.26
N VAL A 518 3.57 17.90 -7.15
CA VAL A 518 5.00 17.57 -7.25
C VAL A 518 5.61 17.75 -8.65
N THR A 519 4.80 18.09 -9.65
CA THR A 519 5.23 18.27 -11.04
C THR A 519 5.15 19.73 -11.50
N ARG A 520 4.91 20.67 -10.58
CA ARG A 520 4.65 22.08 -10.89
C ARG A 520 5.47 23.02 -10.00
N ASP A 521 5.54 24.29 -10.41
CA ASP A 521 6.05 25.34 -9.54
C ASP A 521 4.98 25.66 -8.48
N TRP A 522 5.32 25.44 -7.22
CA TRP A 522 4.50 25.75 -6.06
C TRP A 522 5.15 26.84 -5.18
N THR A 523 6.10 27.60 -5.71
CA THR A 523 6.76 28.71 -5.01
C THR A 523 5.73 29.70 -4.44
N ALA A 524 4.61 29.93 -5.15
CA ALA A 524 3.53 30.78 -4.68
C ALA A 524 2.89 30.31 -3.36
N LEU A 525 2.93 29.02 -3.03
CA LEU A 525 2.43 28.50 -1.74
C LEU A 525 3.33 28.94 -0.56
N MET A 526 4.61 29.22 -0.83
CA MET A 526 5.59 29.68 0.15
C MET A 526 5.64 31.21 0.29
N ALA A 527 5.17 31.94 -0.73
CA ALA A 527 5.45 33.35 -0.94
C ALA A 527 4.62 34.25 -0.01
N THR A 528 5.10 34.41 1.23
CA THR A 528 4.88 35.51 2.20
C THR A 528 5.70 35.29 3.48
N ALA A 529 6.17 34.05 3.72
CA ALA A 529 6.74 33.64 5.00
C ALA A 529 8.25 33.37 4.91
N GLU A 530 9.05 33.96 5.80
CA GLU A 530 10.49 33.70 5.92
C GLU A 530 10.80 32.81 7.14
N TYR A 531 10.34 31.56 7.10
CA TYR A 531 10.66 30.59 8.15
C TYR A 531 12.06 29.97 7.94
N PRO A 532 12.77 29.60 9.04
CA PRO A 532 13.97 28.78 8.96
C PRO A 532 13.67 27.44 8.28
N MET A 533 14.60 26.97 7.46
CA MET A 533 14.45 25.72 6.72
C MET A 533 15.72 24.87 6.78
N ARG A 534 15.54 23.56 6.96
CA ARG A 534 16.60 22.56 6.84
C ARG A 534 16.23 21.57 5.74
N LEU A 535 17.08 21.38 4.75
CA LEU A 535 16.88 20.39 3.69
C LEU A 535 17.90 19.27 3.90
N ILE A 536 17.45 18.05 4.14
CA ILE A 536 18.29 16.86 4.32
C ILE A 536 18.08 15.98 3.10
N HIS A 537 19.12 15.85 2.27
CA HIS A 537 18.97 15.25 0.95
C HIS A 537 20.14 14.35 0.58
N GLY A 538 19.84 13.24 -0.10
CA GLY A 538 20.82 12.30 -0.61
C GLY A 538 21.40 12.77 -1.95
N THR A 539 22.70 12.58 -2.16
CA THR A 539 23.36 13.01 -3.40
C THR A 539 22.99 12.17 -4.62
N LEU A 540 22.45 10.97 -4.40
CA LEU A 540 22.09 10.00 -5.42
C LEU A 540 20.57 9.83 -5.57
N ASP A 541 19.76 10.78 -5.07
CA ASP A 541 18.31 10.76 -5.23
C ASP A 541 17.94 10.84 -6.72
N PRO A 542 17.27 9.80 -7.29
CA PRO A 542 16.94 9.79 -8.70
C PRO A 542 15.68 10.61 -9.03
N VAL A 543 14.84 10.92 -8.05
CA VAL A 543 13.55 11.60 -8.25
C VAL A 543 13.71 13.09 -8.13
N VAL A 544 14.38 13.56 -7.08
CA VAL A 544 14.64 14.97 -6.82
C VAL A 544 16.14 15.17 -6.86
N SER A 545 16.65 15.71 -7.97
CA SER A 545 18.09 15.85 -8.15
C SER A 545 18.70 16.74 -7.07
N PHE A 546 19.86 16.32 -6.56
CA PHE A 546 20.60 17.09 -5.56
C PHE A 546 20.88 18.53 -6.02
N GLN A 547 21.17 18.72 -7.31
CA GLN A 547 21.35 20.04 -7.91
C GLN A 547 20.09 20.92 -7.79
N SER A 548 18.89 20.37 -8.02
CA SER A 548 17.64 21.12 -7.83
C SER A 548 17.46 21.57 -6.39
N VAL A 549 17.78 20.69 -5.43
CA VAL A 549 17.70 21.01 -4.00
C VAL A 549 18.72 22.07 -3.61
N GLN A 550 19.95 21.98 -4.14
CA GLN A 550 21.00 22.97 -3.91
C GLN A 550 20.61 24.35 -4.45
N GLN A 551 20.09 24.43 -5.68
CA GLN A 551 19.61 25.68 -6.27
C GLN A 551 18.45 26.27 -5.46
N PHE A 552 17.51 25.43 -5.03
CA PHE A 552 16.41 25.86 -4.18
C PHE A 552 16.90 26.41 -2.83
N ALA A 553 17.83 25.70 -2.17
CA ALA A 553 18.43 26.14 -0.91
C ALA A 553 19.14 27.50 -1.06
N GLN A 554 19.87 27.72 -2.15
CA GLN A 554 20.55 29.00 -2.44
C GLN A 554 19.57 30.14 -2.69
N SER A 555 18.38 29.84 -3.22
CA SER A 555 17.34 30.84 -3.48
C SER A 555 16.55 31.27 -2.23
N TRP A 556 16.73 30.58 -1.10
CA TRP A 556 15.99 30.82 0.13
C TRP A 556 16.93 31.26 1.27
N PRO A 557 16.91 32.53 1.71
CA PRO A 557 17.92 33.08 2.63
C PRO A 557 18.10 32.33 3.95
N ARG A 558 17.03 31.71 4.48
CA ARG A 558 17.04 30.98 5.75
C ARG A 558 17.09 29.46 5.58
N ALA A 559 17.45 28.97 4.40
CA ALA A 559 17.59 27.54 4.13
C ALA A 559 19.02 27.07 4.36
N ARG A 560 19.16 25.89 4.97
CA ARG A 560 20.43 25.17 5.07
C ARG A 560 20.27 23.78 4.49
N LEU A 561 21.11 23.44 3.52
CA LEU A 561 21.20 22.09 2.96
C LEU A 561 22.17 21.24 3.79
N ILE A 562 21.75 20.02 4.11
CA ILE A 562 22.53 18.95 4.73
C ILE A 562 22.60 17.81 3.72
N GLU A 563 23.81 17.61 3.22
CA GLU A 563 24.12 16.58 2.26
C GLU A 563 24.39 15.25 2.96
N ILE A 564 23.67 14.21 2.52
CA ILE A 564 23.93 12.82 2.90
C ILE A 564 24.59 12.14 1.71
N GLU A 565 25.92 12.24 1.66
CA GLU A 565 26.73 11.69 0.58
C GLU A 565 26.48 10.19 0.39
N GLY A 566 26.28 9.78 -0.86
CA GLY A 566 26.10 8.37 -1.24
C GLY A 566 24.71 7.81 -0.94
N GLU A 567 23.77 8.59 -0.41
CA GLU A 567 22.39 8.15 -0.17
C GLU A 567 21.43 8.62 -1.27
N GLY A 568 20.34 7.87 -1.46
CA GLY A 568 19.23 8.22 -2.36
C GLY A 568 18.03 8.80 -1.61
N GLN A 569 16.82 8.63 -2.16
CA GLN A 569 15.60 9.15 -1.54
C GLN A 569 15.20 8.36 -0.27
N LEU A 570 15.67 7.12 -0.10
CA LEU A 570 15.37 6.26 1.06
C LEU A 570 16.24 6.58 2.29
N LEU A 571 16.85 7.77 2.35
CA LEU A 571 17.78 8.18 3.40
C LEU A 571 17.19 8.15 4.82
N LEU A 572 15.87 8.27 4.96
CA LEU A 572 15.20 8.13 6.26
C LEU A 572 15.24 6.68 6.77
N TYR A 573 15.26 5.69 5.86
CA TYR A 573 15.41 4.28 6.20
C TYR A 573 16.87 3.87 6.39
N SER A 574 17.77 4.35 5.54
CA SER A 574 19.18 3.95 5.60
C SER A 574 19.96 4.67 6.70
N GLN A 575 19.60 5.93 7.02
CA GLN A 575 20.30 6.77 7.99
C GLN A 575 19.37 7.39 9.04
N PRO A 576 18.45 6.63 9.69
CA PRO A 576 17.44 7.20 10.58
C PRO A 576 18.05 7.95 11.76
N HIS A 577 19.16 7.45 12.32
CA HIS A 577 19.86 8.11 13.42
C HIS A 577 20.38 9.50 13.05
N ARG A 578 21.01 9.65 11.88
CA ARG A 578 21.57 10.92 11.41
C ARG A 578 20.47 11.90 11.05
N VAL A 579 19.43 11.43 10.36
CA VAL A 579 18.29 12.27 9.97
C VAL A 579 17.55 12.79 11.19
N VAL A 580 17.22 11.92 12.15
CA VAL A 580 16.49 12.30 13.36
C VAL A 580 17.32 13.23 14.25
N ALA A 581 18.63 13.03 14.33
CA ALA A 581 19.53 13.94 15.06
C ALA A 581 19.56 15.36 14.44
N GLU A 582 19.58 15.47 13.12
CA GLU A 582 19.50 16.77 12.42
C GLU A 582 18.14 17.45 12.63
N VAL A 583 17.04 16.67 12.55
CA VAL A 583 15.70 17.16 12.88
C VAL A 583 15.66 17.67 14.32
N ALA A 584 16.27 16.95 15.26
CA ALA A 584 16.29 17.34 16.66
C ALA A 584 17.12 18.59 16.92
N ALA A 585 18.30 18.70 16.31
CA ALA A 585 19.12 19.90 16.38
C ALA A 585 18.37 21.13 15.85
N PHE A 586 17.64 20.97 14.74
CA PHE A 586 16.82 22.03 14.19
C PHE A 586 15.61 22.37 15.07
N ALA A 587 14.88 21.37 15.58
CA ALA A 587 13.77 21.56 16.51
C ALA A 587 14.21 22.33 17.75
N ARG A 588 15.35 21.97 18.35
CA ARG A 588 15.96 22.70 19.47
C ARG A 588 16.19 24.17 19.12
N SER A 589 16.78 24.45 17.95
CA SER A 589 17.06 25.83 17.52
C SER A 589 15.81 26.68 17.24
N CYS A 590 14.66 26.07 16.94
CA CYS A 590 13.42 26.77 16.62
C CYS A 590 12.46 26.90 17.80
N LEU A 591 12.44 25.90 18.69
CA LEU A 591 11.40 25.76 19.71
C LEU A 591 11.88 26.11 21.12
N LEU A 592 13.17 25.98 21.38
CA LEU A 592 13.76 26.38 22.66
C LEU A 592 14.21 27.86 22.60
N PRO A 593 14.18 28.57 23.74
CA PRO A 593 14.60 29.97 23.84
C PRO A 593 16.11 30.17 23.64
#